data_AF-X1JJ29-F1
#
_entry.id   AF-X1JJ29-F1
#
_cell.length_a   1.000
_cell.length_b   1.000
_cell.length_c   1.000
_cell.angle_alpha   90.00
_cell.angle_beta   90.00
_cell.angle_gamma   90.00
#
_symmetry.space_group_name_H-M   'P 1'
#
loop_
_entity.id
_entity.type
_entity.pdbx_description
1 polymer ?
#
loop_
_entity_poly.entity_id
_entity_poly.type
_entity_poly.pdbx_seq_one_letter_code
_entity_poly.pdbx_strand_id
1 'polypeptide(L)'
;QGDLEETAIIKLVKLTTIKYKGVPVYCGASLKNMGVQPLINGIVDFLPSPVEIPPVKGINPKTEKEEERICDDDEPFSALTFKLQNDI
;
A
#
# COMPACT_ATOMS: atom_id res chain seq x y z
N GLN A 1 3.41 -27.25 20.91
CA GLN A 1 2.18 -26.44 21.02
C GLN A 1 2.50 -25.09 20.42
N GLY A 2 1.91 -24.77 19.25
CA GLY A 2 1.92 -23.40 18.71
C GLY A 2 2.95 -23.04 17.64
N ASP A 3 3.43 -23.97 16.81
CA ASP A 3 4.32 -23.59 15.70
C ASP A 3 3.47 -23.12 14.50
N LEU A 4 3.25 -21.80 14.40
CA LEU A 4 2.84 -21.17 13.14
C LEU A 4 4.06 -21.07 12.24
N GLU A 5 3.92 -21.45 10.97
CA GLU A 5 4.97 -21.17 9.99
C GLU A 5 5.24 -19.67 9.88
N GLU A 6 6.51 -19.31 9.70
CA GLU A 6 6.96 -17.91 9.52
C GLU A 6 6.17 -17.19 8.41
N THR A 7 5.88 -17.89 7.31
CA THR A 7 5.08 -17.36 6.20
C THR A 7 3.65 -17.01 6.62
N ALA A 8 3.06 -17.79 7.53
CA ALA A 8 1.73 -17.53 8.08
C ALA A 8 1.74 -16.31 9.02
N ILE A 9 2.81 -16.14 9.81
CA ILE A 9 2.99 -14.97 10.67
C ILE A 9 3.08 -13.71 9.82
N ILE A 10 3.93 -13.70 8.79
CA ILE A 10 4.10 -12.56 7.89
C ILE A 10 2.77 -12.16 7.25
N LYS A 11 2.02 -13.14 6.71
CA LYS A 11 0.68 -12.89 6.14
C LYS A 11 -0.30 -12.31 7.14
N LEU A 12 -0.31 -12.82 8.38
CA LEU A 12 -1.20 -12.32 9.43
C LEU A 12 -0.88 -10.86 9.80
N VAL A 13 0.42 -10.53 9.93
CA VAL A 13 0.87 -9.16 10.20
C VAL A 13 0.51 -8.24 9.05
N LYS A 14 0.69 -8.66 7.79
CA LYS A 14 0.25 -7.90 6.61
C LYS A 14 -1.26 -7.62 6.64
N LEU A 15 -2.08 -8.64 6.84
CA LEU A 15 -3.55 -8.49 6.95
C LEU A 15 -3.97 -7.55 8.08
N THR A 16 -3.27 -7.62 9.21
CA THR A 16 -3.51 -6.75 10.37
C THR A 16 -3.15 -5.29 10.06
N THR A 17 -2.07 -5.09 9.30
CA THR A 17 -1.60 -3.78 8.84
C THR A 17 -2.59 -3.16 7.85
N ILE A 18 -3.00 -3.91 6.82
CA ILE A 18 -3.95 -3.45 5.78
C ILE A 18 -5.31 -3.09 6.40
N LYS A 19 -5.76 -3.85 7.41
CA LYS A 19 -7.03 -3.59 8.11
C LYS A 19 -6.92 -2.48 9.17
N TYR A 20 -5.77 -1.81 9.26
CA TYR A 20 -5.50 -0.80 10.28
C TYR A 20 -5.77 -1.29 11.72
N LYS A 21 -5.47 -2.56 12.01
CA LYS A 21 -5.63 -3.18 13.34
C LYS A 21 -4.32 -3.27 14.13
N GLY A 22 -3.20 -3.01 13.48
CA GLY A 22 -1.87 -2.95 14.10
C GLY A 22 -0.88 -2.29 13.15
N VAL A 23 0.23 -1.81 13.70
CA VAL A 23 1.29 -1.12 12.95
C VAL A 23 2.62 -1.76 13.31
N PRO A 24 3.32 -2.41 12.36
CA PRO A 24 4.66 -2.95 12.59
C PRO A 24 5.64 -1.82 12.95
N VAL A 25 6.36 -1.98 14.06
CA VAL A 25 7.32 -0.98 14.55
C VAL A 25 8.74 -1.49 14.33
N TYR A 26 9.57 -0.64 13.73
CA TYR A 26 10.99 -0.87 13.50
C TYR A 26 11.82 0.14 14.29
N CYS A 27 13.05 -0.24 14.63
CA CYS A 27 14.04 0.65 15.21
C CYS A 27 15.27 0.74 14.30
N GLY A 28 15.88 1.92 14.23
CA GLY A 28 17.05 2.14 13.38
C GLY A 28 17.67 3.50 13.61
N ALA A 29 18.83 3.70 12.99
CA ALA A 29 19.54 4.98 12.96
C ALA A 29 20.02 5.22 11.53
N SER A 30 19.18 5.86 10.71
CA SER A 30 19.44 6.03 9.27
C SER A 30 20.75 6.78 9.01
N LEU A 31 21.11 7.77 9.84
CA LEU A 31 22.38 8.49 9.73
C LEU A 31 23.61 7.58 9.90
N LYS A 32 23.46 6.48 10.64
CA LYS A 32 24.50 5.46 10.85
C LYS A 32 24.33 4.25 9.93
N ASN A 33 23.44 4.32 8.94
CA ASN A 33 23.10 3.23 8.03
C ASN A 33 22.60 1.95 8.73
N MET A 34 21.93 2.08 9.88
CA MET A 34 21.39 0.94 10.63
C MET A 34 19.87 0.89 10.54
N GLY A 35 19.32 -0.29 10.25
CA GLY A 35 17.86 -0.55 10.24
C GLY A 35 17.14 -0.22 8.92
N VAL A 36 17.81 0.41 7.95
CA VAL A 36 17.21 0.74 6.65
C VAL A 36 16.89 -0.51 5.83
N GLN A 37 17.80 -1.48 5.77
CA GLN A 37 17.57 -2.72 5.00
C GLN A 37 16.41 -3.55 5.57
N PRO A 38 16.34 -3.83 6.89
CA PRO A 38 15.15 -4.46 7.47
C PRO A 38 13.85 -3.67 7.25
N LEU A 39 13.90 -2.34 7.28
CA LEU A 39 12.73 -1.50 7.01
C LEU A 39 12.25 -1.66 5.56
N ILE A 40 13.16 -1.68 4.58
CA ILE A 40 12.81 -1.87 3.16
C ILE A 40 12.21 -3.26 2.92
N ASN A 41 12.74 -4.31 3.55
CA ASN A 41 12.13 -5.64 3.48
C ASN A 41 10.72 -5.62 4.09
N GLY A 42 10.56 -4.95 5.23
CA GLY A 42 9.27 -4.74 5.88
C GLY A 42 8.23 -4.00 5.03
N ILE A 43 8.66 -3.11 4.15
CA ILE A 43 7.77 -2.44 3.18
C ILE A 43 7.15 -3.48 2.24
N VAL A 44 7.96 -4.39 1.69
CA VAL A 44 7.49 -5.44 0.78
C VAL A 44 6.58 -6.43 1.51
N ASP A 45 6.93 -6.78 2.74
CA ASP A 45 6.22 -7.80 3.51
C ASP A 45 4.87 -7.30 4.05
N PHE A 46 4.77 -6.03 4.47
CA PHE A 46 3.64 -5.55 5.27
C PHE A 46 2.81 -4.43 4.65
N LEU A 47 3.33 -3.66 3.68
CA LEU A 47 2.53 -2.63 3.02
C LEU A 47 1.69 -3.20 1.87
N PRO A 48 0.50 -2.62 1.60
CA PRO A 48 -0.35 -3.07 0.52
C PRO A 48 0.21 -2.68 -0.84
N SER A 49 0.01 -3.57 -1.81
CA SER A 49 0.06 -3.26 -3.23
C SER A 49 -1.23 -2.54 -3.69
N PRO A 50 -1.22 -1.87 -4.85
CA PRO A 50 -2.40 -1.15 -5.37
C PRO A 50 -3.66 -2.01 -5.53
N VAL A 51 -3.51 -3.32 -5.77
CA VAL A 51 -4.63 -4.26 -5.92
C VAL A 51 -5.20 -4.74 -4.57
N GLU A 52 -4.47 -4.51 -3.46
CA GLU A 52 -4.90 -4.90 -2.11
C GLU A 52 -5.70 -3.80 -1.40
N ILE A 53 -5.86 -2.64 -2.02
CA ILE A 53 -6.69 -1.53 -1.52
C ILE A 53 -8.00 -1.40 -2.31
N PRO A 54 -9.06 -0.85 -1.70
CA PRO A 54 -10.32 -0.65 -2.39
C PRO A 54 -10.16 0.26 -3.63
N PRO A 55 -10.91 -0.02 -4.73
CA PRO A 55 -10.98 0.87 -5.89
C PRO A 55 -11.33 2.31 -5.53
N VAL A 56 -10.80 3.25 -6.31
CA VAL A 56 -11.08 4.67 -6.11
C VAL A 56 -12.46 5.00 -6.68
N LYS A 57 -13.25 5.78 -5.95
CA LYS A 57 -14.57 6.23 -6.41
C LYS A 57 -14.50 7.62 -7.03
N GLY A 58 -15.30 7.85 -8.07
CA GLY A 58 -15.40 9.13 -8.75
C GLY A 58 -16.78 9.34 -9.37
N ILE A 59 -17.05 10.58 -9.81
CA ILE A 59 -18.29 10.92 -10.52
C ILE A 59 -17.98 11.02 -12.01
N ASN A 60 -18.72 10.30 -12.84
CA ASN A 60 -18.57 10.38 -14.28
C ASN A 60 -19.17 11.72 -14.80
N PRO A 61 -18.39 12.59 -15.44
CA PRO A 61 -18.85 13.92 -15.88
C PRO A 61 -19.89 13.87 -17.01
N LYS A 62 -20.06 12.73 -17.69
CA LYS A 62 -21.05 12.57 -18.78
C LYS A 62 -22.39 12.05 -18.26
N THR A 63 -22.37 11.20 -17.25
CA THR A 63 -23.57 10.50 -16.75
C THR A 63 -24.02 10.96 -15.37
N GLU A 64 -23.19 11.75 -14.67
CA GLU A 64 -23.38 12.22 -13.30
C GLU A 64 -23.54 11.10 -12.25
N LYS A 65 -23.17 9.86 -12.62
CA LYS A 65 -23.24 8.69 -11.75
C LYS A 65 -21.90 8.42 -11.07
N GLU A 66 -21.96 7.82 -9.89
CA GLU A 66 -20.79 7.29 -9.20
C GLU A 66 -20.27 6.06 -9.96
N GLU A 67 -18.96 6.04 -10.19
CA GLU A 67 -18.23 4.92 -10.79
C GLU A 67 -16.98 4.63 -9.97
N GLU A 68 -16.51 3.39 -10.05
CA GLU A 68 -15.25 2.98 -9.44
C GLU A 68 -14.15 2.89 -10.51
N ARG A 69 -12.90 3.02 -10.08
CA ARG A 69 -11.69 2.83 -10.91
C ARG A 69 -10.87 1.73 -10.28
N ILE A 70 -10.96 0.55 -10.88
CA ILE A 70 -10.25 -0.66 -10.47
C ILE A 70 -8.79 -0.53 -10.92
N CYS A 71 -7.86 -1.05 -10.11
CA CYS A 71 -6.44 -1.09 -10.46
C CYS A 71 -6.19 -2.25 -11.45
N ASP A 72 -6.54 -2.03 -12.72
CA ASP A 72 -6.37 -2.97 -13.83
C ASP A 72 -5.88 -2.21 -15.08
N ASP A 73 -5.04 -2.86 -15.88
CA ASP A 73 -4.49 -2.30 -17.12
C ASP A 73 -5.52 -2.28 -18.26
N ASP A 74 -6.57 -3.12 -18.18
CA ASP A 74 -7.66 -3.18 -19.16
C ASP A 74 -8.75 -2.11 -18.92
N GLU A 75 -8.72 -1.41 -17.77
CA GLU A 75 -9.67 -0.36 -17.41
C GLU A 75 -9.38 0.97 -18.15
N PRO A 76 -10.40 1.83 -18.39
CA PRO A 76 -10.17 3.14 -18.96
C PRO A 76 -9.20 3.99 -18.12
N PHE A 77 -8.19 4.56 -18.78
CA PHE A 77 -7.18 5.37 -18.11
C PHE A 77 -7.79 6.51 -17.27
N SER A 78 -7.39 6.58 -16.01
CA SER A 78 -7.72 7.65 -15.08
C SER A 78 -6.55 7.91 -14.13
N ALA A 79 -6.29 9.19 -13.83
CA ALA A 79 -5.18 9.59 -12.96
C ALA A 79 -5.51 10.89 -12.21
N LEU A 80 -4.84 11.09 -11.07
CA LEU A 80 -4.96 12.30 -10.26
C LEU A 80 -3.61 13.05 -10.22
N THR A 81 -3.60 14.26 -10.76
CA THR A 81 -2.44 15.15 -10.62
C THR A 81 -2.38 15.69 -9.19
N PHE A 82 -1.38 15.26 -8.41
CA PHE A 82 -1.23 15.65 -7.01
C PHE A 82 -0.17 16.73 -6.74
N LYS A 83 0.78 16.94 -7.67
CA LYS A 83 1.84 17.94 -7.55
C LYS A 83 2.22 18.52 -8.91
N LEU A 84 2.42 19.84 -8.93
CA LEU A 84 3.03 20.56 -10.05
C LEU A 84 4.37 21.12 -9.58
N GLN A 85 5.40 20.91 -10.38
CA GLN A 85 6.73 21.45 -10.17
C GLN A 85 7.19 22.10 -11.47
N ASN A 86 7.82 23.26 -11.35
CA ASN A 86 8.45 23.93 -12.48
C ASN A 86 9.92 23.48 -12.53
N ASP A 87 10.36 23.00 -13.70
CA ASP A 87 11.72 22.49 -13.91
C ASP A 87 12.71 23.58 -14.37
N ILE A 88 12.24 24.83 -14.51
CA ILE A 88 13.03 25.97 -15.02
C ILE A 88 14.06 26.43 -13.99
#